data_AF-A0A6A7K4W2-F1
#
_entry.id   AF-A0A6A7K4W2-F1
#
_cell.length_a   1.000
_cell.length_b   1.000
_cell.length_c   1.000
_cell.angle_alpha   90.00
_cell.angle_beta   90.00
_cell.angle_gamma   90.00
#
_symmetry.space_group_name_H-M   'P 1'
#
loop_
_entity.id
_entity.type
_entity.pdbx_description
1 polymer ?
#
loop_
_entity_poly.entity_id
_entity_poly.type
_entity_poly.pdbx_seq_one_letter_code
_entity_poly.pdbx_strand_id
1 'polypeptide(L)'
;MVQKIQDYPWCSMAEYLEGNNFLVDEEEKELILDRFNSDDEFRKFHDIEDQREYLELREELEEKKENRAIEIIEAHFIEKGIHDKRQLKDKEELISRLLKQSKLSYRKIAQITETSLNTVYLVSKNLKG
;
A
#
# COMPACT_ATOMS: atom_id res chain seq x y z
N MET A 1 2.79 -19.34 -0.76
CA MET A 1 2.25 -17.96 -0.72
C MET A 1 1.41 -17.80 -1.96
N VAL A 2 0.17 -17.33 -1.82
CA VAL A 2 -0.77 -17.20 -2.93
C VAL A 2 -0.35 -16.01 -3.79
N GLN A 3 -0.22 -16.19 -5.11
CA GLN A 3 0.29 -15.15 -6.02
C GLN A 3 -0.79 -14.21 -6.55
N LYS A 4 -2.05 -14.68 -6.62
CA LYS A 4 -3.20 -13.88 -7.05
C LYS A 4 -4.34 -14.05 -6.05
N ILE A 5 -5.08 -12.99 -5.77
CA ILE A 5 -6.17 -12.98 -4.77
C ILE A 5 -7.20 -14.11 -5.05
N GLN A 6 -7.48 -14.36 -6.32
CA GLN A 6 -8.38 -15.42 -6.79
C GLN A 6 -7.93 -16.86 -6.40
N ASP A 7 -6.63 -17.08 -6.19
CA ASP A 7 -6.08 -18.40 -5.87
C ASP A 7 -6.18 -18.68 -4.35
N TYR A 8 -6.72 -17.73 -3.56
CA TYR A 8 -6.86 -17.87 -2.12
C TYR A 8 -8.10 -18.71 -1.78
N PRO A 9 -7.97 -19.81 -1.00
CA PRO A 9 -9.08 -20.75 -0.79
C PRO A 9 -10.33 -20.17 -0.12
N TRP A 10 -10.21 -19.05 0.59
CA TRP A 10 -11.34 -18.37 1.25
C TRP A 10 -11.77 -17.10 0.52
N CYS A 11 -11.28 -16.87 -0.71
CA CYS A 11 -11.71 -15.75 -1.52
C CYS A 11 -12.94 -16.15 -2.33
N SER A 12 -14.05 -15.42 -2.13
CA SER A 12 -15.27 -15.61 -2.91
C SER A 12 -15.16 -15.07 -4.34
N MET A 13 -14.08 -14.36 -4.68
CA MET A 13 -13.88 -13.77 -6.01
C MET A 13 -13.87 -14.82 -7.13
N ALA A 14 -13.29 -16.00 -6.87
CA ALA A 14 -13.30 -17.12 -7.82
C ALA A 14 -14.74 -17.62 -8.10
N GLU A 15 -15.64 -17.52 -7.13
CA GLU A 15 -17.03 -17.93 -7.30
C GLU A 15 -17.80 -17.00 -8.25
N TYR A 16 -17.44 -15.72 -8.32
CA TYR A 16 -18.01 -14.76 -9.29
C TYR A 16 -17.44 -14.92 -10.70
N LEU A 17 -16.19 -15.36 -10.83
CA LEU A 17 -15.45 -15.40 -12.11
C LEU A 17 -15.44 -16.78 -12.79
N GLU A 18 -15.45 -17.86 -12.00
CA GLU A 18 -15.29 -19.23 -12.50
C GLU A 18 -16.60 -20.02 -12.50
N GLY A 19 -17.68 -19.45 -11.95
CA GLY A 19 -19.02 -20.05 -11.98
C GLY A 19 -19.16 -21.33 -11.14
N ASN A 20 -18.18 -21.66 -10.30
CA ASN A 20 -18.23 -22.82 -9.42
C ASN A 20 -19.17 -22.52 -8.24
N ASN A 21 -20.46 -22.83 -8.41
CA ASN A 21 -21.53 -22.58 -7.44
C ASN A 21 -21.31 -23.37 -6.15
N PHE A 22 -21.17 -22.69 -5.02
CA PHE A 22 -21.22 -23.36 -3.71
C PHE A 22 -21.82 -22.52 -2.55
N LEU A 23 -21.83 -21.18 -2.62
CA LEU A 23 -22.23 -20.35 -1.47
C LEU A 23 -23.16 -19.17 -1.77
N VAL A 24 -23.12 -18.59 -2.97
CA VAL A 24 -23.91 -17.39 -3.33
C VAL A 24 -24.96 -17.74 -4.38
N ASP A 25 -26.17 -17.19 -4.24
CA ASP A 25 -27.28 -17.36 -5.20
C ASP A 25 -26.96 -16.72 -6.56
N GLU A 26 -27.46 -17.32 -7.63
CA GLU A 26 -27.12 -16.92 -9.01
C GLU A 26 -27.71 -15.54 -9.36
N GLU A 27 -28.91 -15.21 -8.86
CA GLU A 27 -29.51 -13.88 -9.07
C GLU A 27 -28.71 -12.78 -8.34
N GLU A 28 -28.19 -13.08 -7.14
CA GLU A 28 -27.34 -12.14 -6.39
C GLU A 28 -25.98 -11.93 -7.05
N LYS A 29 -25.40 -12.97 -7.66
CA LYS A 29 -24.16 -12.86 -8.44
C LYS A 29 -24.33 -11.93 -9.63
N GLU A 30 -25.38 -12.13 -10.43
CA GLU A 30 -25.67 -11.29 -11.58
C GLU A 30 -25.87 -9.82 -11.14
N LEU A 31 -26.61 -9.59 -10.05
CA LEU A 31 -26.84 -8.24 -9.53
C LEU A 31 -25.55 -7.52 -9.06
N ILE A 32 -24.57 -8.27 -8.55
CA ILE A 32 -23.28 -7.71 -8.15
C ILE A 32 -22.41 -7.45 -9.39
N LEU A 33 -22.37 -8.41 -10.33
CA LEU A 33 -21.58 -8.29 -11.57
C LEU A 33 -22.10 -7.18 -12.48
N ASP A 34 -23.41 -6.95 -12.55
CA ASP A 34 -24.04 -5.88 -13.34
C ASP A 34 -23.61 -4.46 -12.89
N ARG A 35 -23.06 -4.32 -11.69
CA ARG A 35 -22.46 -3.06 -11.22
C ARG A 35 -21.11 -2.75 -11.87
N PHE A 36 -20.52 -3.70 -12.58
CA PHE A 36 -19.23 -3.58 -13.26
C PHE A 36 -19.45 -3.76 -14.76
N ASN A 37 -18.79 -2.96 -15.60
CA ASN A 37 -18.97 -3.08 -17.04
C ASN A 37 -18.19 -4.28 -17.63
N SER A 38 -17.25 -4.84 -16.87
CA SER A 38 -16.43 -5.98 -17.27
C SER A 38 -15.83 -6.72 -16.07
N ASP A 39 -15.49 -7.99 -16.25
CA ASP A 39 -14.73 -8.79 -15.30
C ASP A 39 -13.37 -8.17 -14.95
N ASP A 40 -12.77 -7.43 -15.88
CA ASP A 40 -11.51 -6.71 -15.67
C ASP A 40 -11.68 -5.52 -14.71
N GLU A 41 -12.81 -4.81 -14.77
CA GLU A 41 -13.15 -3.77 -13.80
C GLU A 41 -13.42 -4.36 -12.42
N PHE A 42 -14.11 -5.50 -12.38
CA PHE A 42 -14.33 -6.24 -11.13
C PHE A 42 -13.00 -6.69 -10.51
N ARG A 43 -12.08 -7.20 -11.32
CA ARG A 43 -10.72 -7.57 -10.87
C ARG A 43 -9.96 -6.37 -10.33
N LYS A 44 -9.92 -5.28 -11.09
CA LYS A 44 -9.27 -4.03 -10.68
C LYS A 44 -9.83 -3.49 -9.38
N PHE A 45 -11.15 -3.58 -9.17
CA PHE A 45 -11.77 -3.14 -7.94
C PHE A 45 -11.26 -3.94 -6.72
N HIS A 46 -11.10 -5.25 -6.86
CA HIS A 46 -10.59 -6.11 -5.78
C HIS A 46 -9.08 -5.94 -5.55
N ASP A 47 -8.35 -5.38 -6.51
CA ASP A 47 -6.94 -4.99 -6.36
C ASP A 47 -6.77 -3.61 -5.68
N ILE A 48 -7.86 -2.87 -5.42
CA ILE A 48 -7.77 -1.58 -4.72
C ILE A 48 -7.49 -1.83 -3.24
N GLU A 49 -6.28 -1.49 -2.80
CA GLU A 49 -5.95 -1.48 -1.38
C GLU A 49 -6.51 -0.22 -0.70
N ASP A 50 -7.37 -0.43 0.31
CA ASP A 50 -7.75 0.63 1.22
C ASP A 50 -6.67 0.85 2.29
N GLN A 51 -6.23 2.09 2.41
CA GLN A 51 -5.17 2.51 3.34
C GLN A 51 -5.71 3.24 4.58
N ARG A 52 -7.03 3.16 4.79
CA ARG A 52 -7.69 3.62 6.00
C ARG A 52 -7.38 2.68 7.17
N GLU A 53 -7.37 3.27 8.36
CA GLU A 53 -7.21 2.56 9.62
C GLU A 53 -8.61 2.42 10.20
N TYR A 54 -8.99 1.19 10.54
CA TYR A 54 -10.29 0.79 11.08
C TYR A 54 -10.12 0.24 12.49
N LEU A 55 -10.28 -1.07 12.66
CA LEU A 55 -10.22 -1.80 13.93
C LEU A 55 -9.01 -2.75 13.98
N GLU A 56 -7.96 -2.46 13.22
CA GLU A 56 -6.73 -3.24 13.28
C GLU A 56 -6.07 -3.15 14.67
N LEU A 57 -5.34 -4.21 15.01
CA LEU A 57 -4.50 -4.21 16.20
C LEU A 57 -3.35 -3.22 16.04
N ARG A 58 -2.78 -2.76 17.16
CA ARG A 58 -1.69 -1.79 17.13
C ARG A 58 -0.48 -2.35 16.38
N GLU A 59 -0.18 -3.63 16.58
CA GLU A 59 0.90 -4.35 15.91
C GLU A 59 0.69 -4.39 14.39
N GLU A 60 -0.54 -4.67 13.94
CA GLU A 60 -0.90 -4.71 12.52
C GLU A 60 -0.80 -3.32 11.88
N LEU A 61 -1.19 -2.27 12.61
CA LEU A 61 -1.02 -0.89 12.15
C LEU A 61 0.45 -0.48 12.02
N GLU A 62 1.30 -0.93 12.95
CA GLU A 62 2.74 -0.70 12.89
C GLU A 62 3.35 -1.42 11.68
N GLU A 63 3.01 -2.70 11.46
CA GLU A 63 3.47 -3.48 10.32
C GLU A 63 3.03 -2.86 8.98
N LYS A 64 1.76 -2.47 8.85
CA LYS A 64 1.25 -1.77 7.64
C LYS A 64 2.03 -0.49 7.35
N LYS A 65 2.35 0.30 8.39
CA LYS A 65 3.11 1.56 8.24
C LYS A 65 4.56 1.30 7.84
N GLU A 66 5.16 0.22 8.32
CA GLU A 66 6.52 -0.20 7.95
C GLU A 66 6.58 -0.71 6.51
N ASN A 67 5.67 -1.61 6.11
CA ASN A 67 5.59 -2.15 4.74
C ASN A 67 5.43 -1.02 3.73
N ARG A 68 4.53 -0.09 4.01
CA ARG A 68 4.32 1.08 3.17
C ARG A 68 5.57 1.96 3.04
N ALA A 69 6.33 2.12 4.13
CA ALA A 69 7.57 2.87 4.08
C ALA A 69 8.62 2.18 3.19
N ILE A 70 8.69 0.85 3.24
CA ILE A 70 9.58 0.05 2.37
C ILE A 70 9.20 0.26 0.90
N GLU A 71 7.92 0.13 0.55
CA GLU A 71 7.42 0.36 -0.81
C GLU A 71 7.79 1.74 -1.35
N ILE A 72 7.62 2.79 -0.54
CA ILE A 72 7.99 4.17 -0.92
C ILE A 72 9.49 4.30 -1.18
N ILE A 73 10.32 3.64 -0.36
CA ILE A 73 11.78 3.67 -0.50
C ILE A 73 12.20 2.93 -1.77
N GLU A 74 11.64 1.75 -2.00
CA GLU A 74 11.92 0.94 -3.19
C GLU A 74 11.50 1.66 -4.47
N ALA A 75 10.29 2.22 -4.50
CA ALA A 75 9.82 3.05 -5.61
C ALA A 75 10.75 4.24 -5.87
N HIS A 76 11.18 4.94 -4.81
CA HIS A 76 12.12 6.06 -4.93
C HIS A 76 13.49 5.62 -5.47
N PHE A 77 13.98 4.45 -5.08
CA PHE A 77 15.28 3.94 -5.54
C PHE A 77 15.20 3.52 -7.01
N ILE A 78 14.12 2.87 -7.42
CA ILE A 78 13.86 2.50 -8.82
C ILE A 78 13.79 3.76 -9.69
N GLU A 79 13.00 4.76 -9.28
CA GLU A 79 12.85 6.02 -10.02
C GLU A 79 14.18 6.76 -10.21
N LYS A 80 15.06 6.71 -9.21
CA LYS A 80 16.37 7.38 -9.25
C LYS A 80 17.49 6.49 -9.83
N GLY A 81 17.20 5.25 -10.19
CA GLY A 81 18.21 4.27 -10.64
C GLY A 81 19.28 3.98 -9.59
N ILE A 82 18.93 4.08 -8.31
CA ILE A 82 19.83 3.90 -7.18
C ILE A 82 19.83 2.44 -6.77
N HIS A 83 21.00 1.81 -6.79
CA HIS A 83 21.18 0.41 -6.35
C HIS A 83 21.80 0.31 -4.95
N ASP A 84 22.33 1.41 -4.41
CA ASP A 84 22.95 1.45 -3.08
C ASP A 84 22.54 2.73 -2.34
N LYS A 85 22.15 2.59 -1.06
CA LYS A 85 21.78 3.70 -0.16
C LYS A 85 22.83 4.80 -0.10
N ARG A 86 24.10 4.48 -0.36
CA ARG A 86 25.22 5.43 -0.41
C ARG A 86 25.14 6.43 -1.58
N GLN A 87 24.34 6.12 -2.60
CA GLN A 87 24.14 6.98 -3.76
C GLN A 87 23.00 8.00 -3.55
N LEU A 88 22.29 7.94 -2.40
CA LEU A 88 21.30 8.96 -2.05
C LEU A 88 22.00 10.30 -1.78
N LYS A 89 22.12 11.12 -2.81
CA LYS A 89 22.59 12.50 -2.70
C LYS A 89 21.54 13.43 -2.10
N ASP A 90 20.26 13.17 -2.39
CA ASP A 90 19.14 13.97 -1.90
C ASP A 90 18.26 13.12 -0.97
N LYS A 91 18.49 13.28 0.34
CA LYS A 91 17.68 12.64 1.38
C LYS A 91 16.41 13.43 1.67
N GLU A 92 16.34 14.71 1.29
CA GLU A 92 15.19 15.57 1.60
C GLU A 92 13.97 15.15 0.76
N GLU A 93 14.17 14.80 -0.51
CA GLU A 93 13.10 14.28 -1.36
C GLU A 93 12.47 13.00 -0.77
N LEU A 94 13.30 12.03 -0.35
CA LEU A 94 12.84 10.79 0.27
C LEU A 94 12.08 11.06 1.57
N ILE A 95 12.62 11.93 2.45
CA ILE A 95 11.96 12.32 3.70
C ILE A 95 10.59 12.94 3.40
N SER A 96 10.48 13.78 2.37
CA SER A 96 9.23 14.44 2.01
C SER A 96 8.16 13.45 1.54
N ARG A 97 8.54 12.42 0.78
CA ARG A 97 7.63 11.36 0.31
C ARG A 97 7.17 10.49 1.47
N LEU A 98 8.09 10.09 2.35
CA LEU A 98 7.77 9.34 3.56
C LEU A 98 6.80 10.11 4.46
N LEU A 99 7.03 11.40 4.69
CA LEU A 99 6.14 12.25 5.50
C LEU A 99 4.72 12.34 4.94
N LYS A 100 4.56 12.35 3.61
CA LYS A 100 3.25 12.47 2.96
C LYS A 100 2.47 11.15 2.92
N GLN A 101 3.18 10.03 2.78
CA GLN A 101 2.55 8.76 2.40
C GLN A 101 2.63 7.70 3.50
N SER A 102 3.72 7.56 4.28
CA SER A 102 3.89 6.39 5.16
C SER A 102 3.20 6.49 6.52
N LYS A 103 2.70 7.68 6.91
CA LYS A 103 2.16 7.97 8.27
C LYS A 103 3.12 7.62 9.42
N LEU A 104 4.42 7.46 9.13
CA LEU A 104 5.42 7.15 10.14
C LEU A 104 5.72 8.33 11.06
N SER A 105 6.16 8.01 12.28
CA SER A 105 6.68 9.03 13.20
C SER A 105 7.99 9.63 12.68
N TYR A 106 8.25 10.89 13.02
CA TYR A 106 9.50 11.57 12.61
C TYR A 106 10.75 10.83 13.08
N ARG A 107 10.68 10.17 14.24
CA ARG A 107 11.78 9.39 14.80
C ARG A 107 12.07 8.16 13.93
N LYS A 108 11.05 7.47 13.44
CA LYS A 108 11.20 6.30 12.57
C LYS A 108 11.73 6.71 11.20
N ILE A 109 11.23 7.81 10.63
CA ILE A 109 11.76 8.36 9.37
C ILE A 109 13.25 8.69 9.52
N ALA A 110 13.63 9.40 10.58
CA ALA A 110 15.03 9.76 10.86
C ALA A 110 15.94 8.53 10.97
N GLN A 111 15.44 7.44 11.58
CA GLN A 111 16.16 6.18 11.68
C GLN A 111 16.36 5.52 10.30
N ILE A 112 15.32 5.51 9.46
CA ILE A 112 15.36 4.90 8.13
C ILE A 112 16.30 5.67 7.19
N THR A 113 16.28 7.00 7.23
CA THR A 113 17.07 7.86 6.36
C THR A 113 18.47 8.14 6.88
N GLU A 114 18.82 7.61 8.06
CA GLU A 114 20.07 7.87 8.78
C GLU A 114 20.33 9.38 8.89
N THR A 115 19.32 10.12 9.33
CA THR A 115 19.38 11.58 9.53
C THR A 115 18.95 11.97 10.94
N SER A 116 19.18 13.23 11.32
CA SER A 116 18.71 13.73 12.61
C SER A 116 17.19 13.97 12.61
N LEU A 117 16.56 13.85 13.78
CA LEU A 117 15.16 14.25 14.01
C LEU A 117 14.91 15.71 13.60
N ASN A 118 15.90 16.59 13.80
CA ASN A 118 15.82 18.00 13.43
C ASN A 118 15.76 18.18 11.90
N THR A 119 16.51 17.39 11.15
CA THR A 119 16.48 17.39 9.67
C THR A 119 15.07 17.04 9.17
N VAL A 120 14.45 16.00 9.72
CA VAL A 120 13.08 15.59 9.36
C VAL A 120 12.06 16.69 9.71
N TYR A 121 12.22 17.33 10.86
CA TYR A 121 11.37 18.45 11.28
C TYR A 121 11.50 19.67 10.36
N LEU A 122 12.71 20.01 9.92
CA LEU A 122 12.93 21.12 8.98
C LEU A 122 12.25 20.85 7.63
N VAL A 123 12.40 19.63 7.09
CA VAL A 123 11.71 19.23 5.85
C VAL A 123 10.19 19.28 6.03
N SER A 124 9.66 18.84 7.19
CA SER A 124 8.21 18.90 7.43
C SER A 124 7.68 20.33 7.54
N LYS A 125 8.48 21.25 8.07
CA LYS A 125 8.16 22.68 8.12
C LYS A 125 8.14 23.30 6.72
N ASN A 126 9.10 22.96 5.88
CA ASN A 126 9.17 23.44 4.49
C ASN A 126 8.04 22.90 3.60
N LEU A 127 7.40 21.79 3.97
CA LEU A 127 6.23 21.24 3.26
C LEU A 127 4.91 21.93 3.60
N LYS A 128 4.86 22.69 4.71
CA LYS A 128 3.66 23.39 5.19
C LYS A 128 3.64 24.88 4.83
N GLY A 129 4.78 25.43 4.41
CA GLY A 129 4.90 26.80 3.89
C GLY A 129 4.71 26.82 2.39
#